data_AF-R7KJN5-F1
#
_entry.id   AF-R7KJN5-F1
#
_cell.length_a   1.000
_cell.length_b   1.000
_cell.length_c   1.000
_cell.angle_alpha   90.00
_cell.angle_beta   90.00
_cell.angle_gamma   90.00
#
_symmetry.space_group_name_H-M   'P 1'
#
loop_
_entity.id
_entity.type
_entity.pdbx_description
1 polymer ?
#
loop_
_entity_poly.entity_id
_entity_poly.type
_entity_poly.pdbx_seq_one_letter_code
_entity_poly.pdbx_strand_id
1 'polypeptide(L)'
;MTKLTDKAYDWQYDTTESRAKNIGYVFGLKGVSDAELPKDAKIDKDSILLNGSINSGLLHWGSHFGTGATGVGALGWGFGFALLDSALRGDPFEMQDGYFGYVPVSKAKVGDQAGKQFLDHIVTATKKAAKELGITKKFKIVVRDAYIWGEPDRYAGKNIYFVNERSGCKITDDPKNSCLVKVYVSHPEQQTVITPVIANSKVIPAWKIESRDIDRAALGYDSLTLYRGDSDQFPYNKYDLYPIIAKYLPQYAYIYSAPAKTKEYTYRMPPMIYEKNKTLFFVKPQR
;
A
#
# COMPACT_ATOMS: atom_id res chain seq x y z
N MET A 1 -22.67 -17.28 -18.02
CA MET A 1 -22.15 -17.82 -16.75
C MET A 1 -20.69 -18.15 -16.98
N THR A 2 -19.79 -17.26 -16.56
CA THR A 2 -18.34 -17.48 -16.71
C THR A 2 -17.93 -18.51 -15.67
N LYS A 3 -17.35 -19.64 -16.10
CA LYS A 3 -16.85 -20.69 -15.20
C LYS A 3 -15.84 -20.05 -14.23
N LEU A 4 -16.09 -20.15 -12.93
CA LEU A 4 -15.03 -20.06 -11.92
C LEU A 4 -14.00 -21.12 -12.33
N THR A 5 -12.80 -20.71 -12.73
CA THR A 5 -11.77 -21.66 -13.11
C THR A 5 -11.37 -22.45 -11.86
N ASP A 6 -11.36 -23.78 -11.98
CA ASP A 6 -11.02 -24.77 -10.96
C ASP A 6 -9.56 -24.69 -10.45
N LYS A 7 -8.89 -23.54 -10.59
CA LYS A 7 -7.62 -23.25 -9.88
C LYS A 7 -7.86 -22.72 -8.46
N ALA A 8 -9.03 -23.00 -7.90
CA ALA A 8 -9.26 -22.82 -6.47
C ALA A 8 -8.47 -23.92 -5.73
N TYR A 9 -7.77 -23.52 -4.68
CA TYR A 9 -7.07 -24.36 -3.71
C TYR A 9 -5.68 -24.86 -4.10
N ASP A 10 -4.66 -24.02 -3.87
CA ASP A 10 -3.41 -24.57 -3.33
C ASP A 10 -2.64 -23.62 -2.41
N TRP A 11 -3.27 -22.50 -2.03
CA TRP A 11 -2.61 -21.47 -1.23
C TRP A 11 -3.16 -21.51 0.17
N GLN A 12 -2.60 -22.44 0.93
CA GLN A 12 -2.80 -22.51 2.37
C GLN A 12 -1.97 -21.43 3.06
N TYR A 13 -2.45 -20.96 4.21
CA TYR A 13 -1.70 -20.02 5.03
C TYR A 13 -0.41 -20.69 5.51
N ASP A 14 0.75 -20.15 5.12
CA ASP A 14 2.02 -20.62 5.64
C ASP A 14 2.23 -19.98 7.01
N THR A 15 2.04 -20.79 8.06
CA THR A 15 2.22 -20.38 9.46
C THR A 15 3.67 -20.05 9.82
N THR A 16 4.64 -20.40 8.97
CA THR A 16 6.05 -20.07 9.15
C THR A 16 6.43 -18.72 8.56
N GLU A 17 5.52 -18.10 7.81
CA GLU A 17 5.69 -16.81 7.15
C GLU A 17 4.73 -15.77 7.73
N SER A 18 5.09 -14.51 7.59
CA SER A 18 4.33 -13.37 8.06
C SER A 18 2.99 -13.25 7.33
N ARG A 19 2.02 -12.60 7.98
CA ARG A 19 0.77 -12.22 7.31
C ARG A 19 1.04 -11.34 6.08
N ALA A 20 2.04 -10.45 6.16
CA ALA A 20 2.43 -9.60 5.04
C ALA A 20 2.89 -10.42 3.83
N LYS A 21 3.75 -11.42 4.04
CA LYS A 21 4.25 -12.29 2.96
C LYS A 21 3.15 -13.18 2.38
N ASN A 22 2.31 -13.77 3.23
CA ASN A 22 1.14 -14.54 2.80
C ASN A 22 0.20 -13.72 1.92
N ILE A 23 -0.14 -12.47 2.32
CA ILE A 23 -0.96 -11.56 1.51
C ILE A 23 -0.22 -11.13 0.25
N GLY A 24 1.03 -10.70 0.38
CA GLY A 24 1.82 -10.16 -0.72
C GLY A 24 1.99 -11.16 -1.86
N TYR A 25 2.27 -12.43 -1.53
CA TYR A 25 2.46 -13.48 -2.52
C TYR A 25 1.14 -13.71 -3.30
N VAL A 26 -0.04 -13.67 -2.66
CA VAL A 26 -1.35 -13.75 -3.36
C VAL A 26 -1.45 -12.70 -4.47
N PHE A 27 -0.90 -11.51 -4.27
CA PHE A 27 -0.94 -10.39 -5.22
C PHE A 27 0.35 -10.19 -6.02
N GLY A 28 1.25 -11.18 -6.01
CA GLY A 28 2.44 -11.20 -6.85
C GLY A 28 3.70 -10.59 -6.25
N LEU A 29 3.70 -10.14 -4.99
CA LEU A 29 4.89 -9.66 -4.25
C LEU A 29 5.76 -10.85 -3.79
N LYS A 30 6.40 -11.54 -4.73
CA LYS A 30 7.15 -12.78 -4.46
C LYS A 30 8.61 -12.54 -4.05
N GLY A 31 9.18 -11.39 -4.38
CA GLY A 31 10.57 -11.03 -4.07
C GLY A 31 10.79 -10.48 -2.65
N VAL A 32 9.73 -10.14 -1.90
CA VAL A 32 9.90 -9.65 -0.52
C VAL A 32 10.01 -10.82 0.45
N SER A 33 11.17 -10.91 1.11
CA SER A 33 11.43 -11.95 2.12
C SER A 33 11.16 -11.44 3.53
N ASP A 34 10.66 -12.33 4.38
CA ASP A 34 10.59 -12.08 5.82
C ASP A 34 11.98 -11.98 6.43
N ALA A 35 12.15 -10.99 7.32
CA ALA A 35 13.31 -10.91 8.17
C ALA A 35 13.12 -11.75 9.45
N GLU A 36 14.22 -12.30 9.94
CA GLU A 36 14.28 -12.90 11.27
C GLU A 36 14.20 -11.79 12.33
N LEU A 37 13.52 -12.09 13.44
CA LEU A 37 13.55 -11.21 14.60
C LEU A 37 14.90 -11.32 15.33
N PRO A 38 15.51 -10.19 15.76
CA PRO A 38 16.56 -10.25 16.76
C PRO A 38 16.07 -11.06 17.97
N LYS A 39 16.92 -11.91 18.55
CA LYS A 39 16.56 -12.85 19.63
C LYS A 39 15.90 -12.19 20.84
N ASP A 40 16.14 -10.89 21.03
CA ASP A 40 15.66 -10.12 22.18
C ASP A 40 14.44 -9.23 21.84
N ALA A 41 13.98 -9.22 20.59
CA ALA A 41 12.84 -8.42 20.16
C ALA A 41 11.53 -9.11 20.57
N LYS A 42 10.74 -8.49 21.45
CA LYS A 42 9.38 -8.95 21.76
C LYS A 42 8.39 -8.28 20.80
N ILE A 43 7.97 -8.99 19.75
CA ILE A 43 6.94 -8.53 18.82
C ILE A 43 5.75 -9.50 18.91
N ASP A 44 4.56 -8.96 19.18
CA ASP A 44 3.31 -9.74 19.27
C ASP A 44 3.00 -10.45 17.93
N LYS A 45 2.52 -11.69 18.02
CA LYS A 45 2.32 -12.61 16.90
C LYS A 45 1.20 -12.17 15.95
N ASP A 46 0.23 -11.39 16.43
CA ASP A 46 -0.98 -11.03 15.67
C ASP A 46 -0.90 -9.71 14.89
N SER A 47 0.31 -9.33 14.50
CA SER A 47 0.67 -8.02 13.94
C SER A 47 0.86 -6.99 15.05
N ILE A 48 1.83 -6.11 14.85
CA ILE A 48 2.04 -4.89 15.64
C ILE A 48 0.72 -4.11 15.70
N LEU A 49 -0.10 -4.44 16.71
CA LEU A 49 -1.21 -3.64 17.15
C LEU A 49 -0.58 -2.44 17.86
N LEU A 50 -0.24 -1.41 17.08
CA LEU A 50 -0.08 -0.04 17.59
C LEU A 50 -1.48 0.47 17.96
N ASN A 51 -2.12 -0.22 18.91
CA ASN A 51 -3.36 0.17 19.52
C ASN A 51 -2.99 1.13 20.66
N GLY A 52 -2.93 2.41 20.31
CA GLY A 52 -2.66 3.50 21.26
C GLY A 52 -1.55 4.42 20.77
N SER A 53 -1.92 5.60 20.27
CA SER A 53 -1.05 6.72 19.87
C SER A 53 -0.46 6.72 18.44
N ILE A 54 -1.33 6.61 17.43
CA ILE A 54 -0.99 7.02 16.03
C ILE A 54 -0.79 8.56 15.93
N ASN A 55 -0.94 9.33 17.02
CA ASN A 55 -0.92 10.79 17.00
C ASN A 55 0.42 11.48 17.27
N SER A 56 1.54 10.77 17.44
CA SER A 56 2.85 11.45 17.55
C SER A 56 4.08 10.57 17.36
N GLY A 57 4.05 9.28 17.69
CA GLY A 57 5.26 8.44 17.67
C GLY A 57 5.71 7.93 16.29
N LEU A 58 4.77 7.64 15.38
CA LEU A 58 5.09 7.14 14.02
C LEU A 58 5.52 8.26 13.06
N LEU A 59 5.01 9.48 13.25
CA LEU A 59 5.38 10.68 12.50
C LEU A 59 6.86 11.08 12.71
N HIS A 60 7.56 10.40 13.62
CA HIS A 60 8.98 10.62 13.94
C HIS A 60 9.95 9.55 13.42
N TRP A 61 9.49 8.54 12.67
CA TRP A 61 10.43 7.61 11.99
C TRP A 61 11.38 8.33 11.01
N GLY A 62 10.94 9.45 10.43
CA GLY A 62 11.74 10.26 9.51
C GLY A 62 12.69 11.27 10.15
N SER A 63 12.48 11.64 11.42
CA SER A 63 13.25 12.72 12.09
C SER A 63 14.14 12.22 13.24
N HIS A 64 13.91 11.02 13.77
CA HIS A 64 14.66 10.53 14.92
C HIS A 64 15.10 9.07 14.76
N PHE A 65 16.07 8.85 13.86
CA PHE A 65 17.03 7.77 14.06
C PHE A 65 18.05 8.11 15.18
N GLY A 66 17.96 9.30 15.81
CA GLY A 66 18.96 9.76 16.79
C GLY A 66 18.50 10.06 18.22
N THR A 67 17.20 10.15 18.53
CA THR A 67 16.77 10.59 19.88
C THR A 67 15.53 9.88 20.36
N GLY A 68 15.65 9.22 21.52
CA GLY A 68 14.68 8.29 22.10
C GLY A 68 13.24 8.80 22.17
N ALA A 69 12.42 8.34 21.23
CA ALA A 69 10.97 8.40 21.30
C ALA A 69 10.42 7.00 21.62
N THR A 70 9.87 6.88 22.82
CA THR A 70 9.21 5.70 23.39
C THR A 70 8.00 5.31 22.55
N GLY A 71 8.06 4.15 21.90
CA GLY A 71 6.92 3.54 21.20
C GLY A 71 7.34 2.66 20.01
N VAL A 72 8.36 3.08 19.25
CA VAL A 72 8.94 2.29 18.14
C VAL A 72 10.48 2.33 18.13
N GLY A 73 11.10 3.25 18.88
CA GLY A 73 12.55 3.23 19.16
C GLY A 73 13.01 1.98 19.93
N ALA A 74 12.08 1.16 20.43
CA ALA A 74 12.35 -0.10 21.11
C ALA A 74 12.64 -1.29 20.17
N LEU A 75 12.41 -1.15 18.86
CA LEU A 75 12.72 -2.23 17.91
C LEU A 75 14.21 -2.29 17.54
N GLY A 76 15.00 -1.28 17.91
CA GLY A 76 16.45 -1.26 17.73
C GLY A 76 16.89 -1.13 16.27
N TRP A 77 18.06 -0.53 16.08
CA TRP A 77 18.68 -0.38 14.76
C TRP A 77 18.80 -1.72 14.00
N GLY A 78 19.06 -2.82 14.72
CA GLY A 78 19.21 -4.16 14.13
C GLY A 78 17.95 -4.71 13.46
N PHE A 79 16.76 -4.45 14.00
CA PHE A 79 15.50 -4.87 13.38
C PHE A 79 15.21 -4.08 12.10
N GLY A 80 15.47 -2.76 12.15
CA GLY A 80 15.37 -1.90 10.96
C GLY A 80 16.30 -2.39 9.85
N PHE A 81 17.58 -2.65 10.14
CA PHE A 81 18.53 -3.15 9.15
C PHE A 81 18.19 -4.54 8.60
N ALA A 82 17.71 -5.47 9.44
CA ALA A 82 17.34 -6.81 8.98
C ALA A 82 16.17 -6.79 7.98
N LEU A 83 15.17 -5.93 8.24
CA LEU A 83 14.05 -5.74 7.32
C LEU A 83 14.43 -5.01 6.04
N LEU A 84 15.45 -4.15 6.09
CA LEU A 84 15.96 -3.48 4.91
C LEU A 84 16.74 -4.47 4.05
N ASP A 85 17.69 -5.22 4.62
CA ASP A 85 18.49 -6.20 3.89
C ASP A 85 17.63 -7.26 3.18
N SER A 86 16.56 -7.75 3.82
CA SER A 86 15.64 -8.69 3.19
C SER A 86 14.89 -8.09 2.00
N ALA A 87 14.61 -6.79 2.04
CA ALA A 87 13.92 -6.05 0.98
C ALA A 87 14.82 -5.69 -0.20
N LEU A 88 16.13 -5.51 0.01
CA LEU A 88 17.10 -5.17 -1.04
C LEU A 88 17.43 -6.32 -1.99
N ARG A 89 16.98 -7.53 -1.65
CA ARG A 89 17.10 -8.72 -2.49
C ARG A 89 15.89 -8.90 -3.43
N GLY A 90 14.88 -8.02 -3.35
CA GLY A 90 13.70 -8.04 -4.21
C GLY A 90 14.01 -7.66 -5.65
N ASP A 91 13.12 -8.04 -6.57
CA ASP A 91 13.13 -7.59 -7.96
C ASP A 91 12.79 -6.07 -7.97
N PRO A 92 13.28 -5.28 -8.95
CA PRO A 92 12.87 -3.89 -9.16
C PRO A 92 11.37 -3.62 -8.99
N PHE A 93 10.51 -4.61 -9.25
CA PHE A 93 9.07 -4.56 -9.02
C PHE A 93 8.67 -4.36 -7.55
N GLU A 94 9.28 -5.06 -6.59
CA GLU A 94 8.97 -4.89 -5.17
C GLU A 94 9.45 -3.54 -4.61
N MET A 95 10.09 -2.72 -5.44
CA MET A 95 10.54 -1.37 -5.11
C MET A 95 9.50 -0.28 -5.43
N GLN A 96 8.29 -0.64 -5.88
CA GLN A 96 7.20 0.28 -6.18
C GLN A 96 6.04 0.15 -5.17
N ASP A 97 5.47 1.28 -4.76
CA ASP A 97 4.25 1.27 -3.95
C ASP A 97 3.06 0.76 -4.78
N GLY A 98 2.04 0.19 -4.13
CA GLY A 98 0.89 -0.31 -4.87
C GLY A 98 -0.39 -0.47 -4.07
N TYR A 99 -1.52 -0.45 -4.78
CA TYR A 99 -2.81 -0.88 -4.25
C TYR A 99 -3.19 -2.24 -4.84
N PHE A 100 -3.77 -3.10 -4.02
CA PHE A 100 -4.32 -4.37 -4.46
C PHE A 100 -5.39 -4.88 -3.51
N GLY A 101 -6.18 -5.84 -3.96
CA GLY A 101 -7.22 -6.40 -3.13
C GLY A 101 -8.28 -7.17 -3.89
N TYR A 102 -9.41 -7.33 -3.22
CA TYR A 102 -10.58 -7.99 -3.79
C TYR A 102 -11.79 -7.07 -3.76
N VAL A 103 -12.61 -7.15 -4.81
CA VAL A 103 -13.95 -6.57 -4.84
C VAL A 103 -14.95 -7.73 -4.91
N PRO A 104 -15.79 -7.94 -3.88
CA PRO A 104 -16.79 -9.02 -3.93
C PRO A 104 -17.72 -8.90 -5.14
N VAL A 105 -18.07 -10.02 -5.77
CA VAL A 105 -19.00 -10.05 -6.92
C VAL A 105 -20.39 -9.49 -6.54
N SER A 106 -20.76 -9.53 -5.25
CA SER A 106 -21.97 -8.88 -4.73
C SER A 106 -21.96 -7.35 -4.82
N LYS A 107 -20.80 -6.74 -5.12
CA LYS A 107 -20.62 -5.30 -5.24
C LYS A 107 -20.43 -4.84 -6.68
N ALA A 108 -19.86 -5.68 -7.54
CA ALA A 108 -19.65 -5.39 -8.96
C ALA A 108 -19.98 -6.61 -9.83
N LYS A 109 -20.77 -6.43 -10.90
CA LYS A 109 -21.21 -7.53 -11.77
C LYS A 109 -20.20 -7.90 -12.84
N VAL A 110 -19.32 -6.98 -13.22
CA VAL A 110 -18.29 -7.14 -14.26
C VAL A 110 -16.96 -6.50 -13.82
N GLY A 111 -15.85 -6.91 -14.43
CA GLY A 111 -14.50 -6.46 -14.08
C GLY A 111 -14.30 -4.94 -14.09
N ASP A 112 -14.75 -4.26 -15.14
CA ASP A 112 -14.69 -2.78 -15.24
C ASP A 112 -15.38 -2.09 -14.06
N GLN A 113 -16.57 -2.57 -13.66
CA GLN A 113 -17.26 -2.05 -12.48
C GLN A 113 -16.47 -2.30 -11.19
N ALA A 114 -15.79 -3.44 -11.09
CA ALA A 114 -14.96 -3.76 -9.93
C ALA A 114 -13.75 -2.83 -9.82
N GLY A 115 -13.04 -2.60 -10.92
CA GLY A 115 -11.91 -1.67 -10.97
C GLY A 115 -12.34 -0.24 -10.61
N LYS A 116 -13.39 0.28 -11.24
CA LYS A 116 -13.96 1.61 -10.92
C LYS A 116 -14.37 1.73 -9.46
N GLN A 117 -15.07 0.71 -8.93
CA GLN A 117 -15.47 0.71 -7.52
C GLN A 117 -14.27 0.71 -6.57
N PHE A 118 -13.23 -0.08 -6.86
CA PHE A 118 -12.02 -0.12 -6.04
C PHE A 118 -11.32 1.25 -6.03
N LEU A 119 -11.23 1.90 -7.19
CA LEU A 119 -10.68 3.24 -7.35
C LEU A 119 -11.48 4.30 -6.58
N ASP A 120 -12.81 4.26 -6.63
CA ASP A 120 -13.69 5.15 -5.88
C ASP A 120 -13.52 4.97 -4.36
N HIS A 121 -13.30 3.74 -3.91
CA HIS A 121 -12.96 3.46 -2.51
C HIS A 121 -11.62 4.10 -2.13
N ILE A 122 -10.60 4.03 -2.99
CA ILE A 122 -9.30 4.69 -2.75
C ILE A 122 -9.44 6.22 -2.70
N VAL A 123 -10.17 6.83 -3.64
CA VAL A 123 -10.44 8.28 -3.64
C VAL A 123 -11.16 8.70 -2.35
N THR A 124 -12.19 7.94 -1.96
CA THR A 124 -12.95 8.22 -0.74
C THR A 124 -12.09 8.07 0.51
N ALA A 125 -11.28 7.02 0.59
CA ALA A 125 -10.37 6.79 1.70
C ALA A 125 -9.31 7.89 1.79
N THR A 126 -8.75 8.32 0.67
CA THR A 126 -7.78 9.42 0.60
C THR A 126 -8.37 10.75 1.06
N LYS A 127 -9.60 11.08 0.64
CA LYS A 127 -10.31 12.28 1.13
C LYS A 127 -10.54 12.24 2.64
N LYS A 128 -10.94 11.09 3.19
CA LYS A 128 -11.15 10.91 4.63
C LYS A 128 -9.84 11.02 5.41
N ALA A 129 -8.77 10.38 4.92
CA ALA A 129 -7.44 10.48 5.51
C ALA A 129 -6.92 11.91 5.52
N ALA A 130 -7.07 12.64 4.42
CA ALA A 130 -6.68 14.04 4.32
C ALA A 130 -7.46 14.94 5.28
N LYS A 131 -8.74 14.64 5.53
CA LYS A 131 -9.53 15.34 6.54
C LYS A 131 -9.03 15.04 7.96
N GLU A 132 -8.79 13.76 8.27
CA GLU A 132 -8.30 13.33 9.59
C GLU A 132 -6.93 13.95 9.92
N LEU A 133 -6.01 13.97 8.95
CA LEU A 133 -4.69 14.58 9.07
C LEU A 133 -4.72 16.12 9.03
N GLY A 134 -5.88 16.74 8.83
CA GLY A 134 -6.00 18.19 8.73
C GLY A 134 -5.39 18.81 7.46
N ILE A 135 -5.04 18.00 6.45
CA ILE A 135 -4.56 18.45 5.13
C ILE A 135 -5.57 19.42 4.50
N THR A 136 -6.86 19.12 4.63
CA THR A 136 -7.95 19.95 4.06
C THR A 136 -8.06 21.34 4.66
N LYS A 137 -7.33 21.65 5.76
CA LYS A 137 -7.27 23.02 6.31
C LYS A 137 -6.40 23.95 5.47
N LYS A 138 -5.43 23.39 4.74
CA LYS A 138 -4.44 24.15 3.95
C LYS A 138 -4.49 23.82 2.46
N PHE A 139 -4.97 22.64 2.09
CA PHE A 139 -4.99 22.15 0.72
C PHE A 139 -6.41 21.83 0.26
N LYS A 140 -6.75 22.28 -0.95
CA LYS A 140 -7.98 21.86 -1.65
C LYS A 140 -7.73 20.53 -2.34
N ILE A 141 -8.61 19.56 -2.12
CA ILE A 141 -8.52 18.27 -2.84
C ILE A 141 -9.21 18.41 -4.19
N VAL A 142 -8.49 18.11 -5.27
CA VAL A 142 -9.02 18.05 -6.64
C VAL A 142 -8.75 16.66 -7.20
N VAL A 143 -9.77 16.01 -7.76
CA VAL A 143 -9.64 14.67 -8.35
C VAL A 143 -9.82 14.80 -9.86
N ARG A 144 -8.91 14.23 -10.65
CA ARG A 144 -9.03 14.11 -12.11
C ARG A 144 -8.80 12.67 -12.53
N ASP A 145 -9.40 12.28 -13.65
CA ASP A 145 -9.05 11.03 -14.30
C ASP A 145 -7.59 11.08 -14.73
N ALA A 146 -6.85 10.01 -14.40
CA ALA A 146 -5.48 9.88 -14.87
C ALA A 146 -5.51 9.39 -16.31
N TYR A 147 -4.78 10.07 -17.19
CA TYR A 147 -4.63 9.61 -18.57
C TYR A 147 -3.89 8.26 -18.59
N ILE A 148 -4.42 7.33 -19.37
CA ILE A 148 -3.90 5.97 -19.56
C ILE A 148 -3.68 5.82 -21.06
N TRP A 149 -2.41 5.88 -21.48
CA TRP A 149 -2.04 5.63 -22.88
C TRP A 149 -2.44 4.21 -23.30
N GLY A 150 -3.14 4.10 -24.44
CA GLY A 150 -3.33 2.87 -25.21
C GLY A 150 -4.29 1.81 -24.67
N GLU A 151 -4.68 1.85 -23.40
CA GLU A 151 -5.44 0.76 -22.77
C GLU A 151 -6.55 1.23 -21.79
N PRO A 152 -7.45 2.16 -22.18
CA PRO A 152 -8.50 2.67 -21.29
C PRO A 152 -9.54 1.61 -20.87
N ASP A 153 -9.69 0.55 -21.66
CA ASP A 153 -10.65 -0.53 -21.36
C ASP A 153 -10.12 -1.54 -20.35
N ARG A 154 -8.80 -1.57 -20.13
CA ARG A 154 -8.13 -2.49 -19.20
C ARG A 154 -7.78 -1.85 -17.86
N TYR A 155 -7.75 -0.53 -17.79
CA TYR A 155 -7.34 0.19 -16.60
C TYR A 155 -8.20 1.41 -16.33
N ALA A 156 -8.31 1.75 -15.05
CA ALA A 156 -8.79 3.04 -14.60
C ALA A 156 -7.74 3.70 -13.71
N GLY A 157 -7.68 5.03 -13.75
CA GLY A 157 -6.75 5.79 -12.91
C GLY A 157 -7.30 7.11 -12.45
N LYS A 158 -6.85 7.56 -11.28
CA LYS A 158 -7.17 8.88 -10.72
C LYS A 158 -5.90 9.58 -10.26
N ASN A 159 -5.84 10.87 -10.53
CA ASN A 159 -4.91 11.79 -9.87
C ASN A 159 -5.69 12.53 -8.78
N ILE A 160 -5.26 12.37 -7.53
CA ILE A 160 -5.85 13.02 -6.35
C ILE A 160 -4.88 14.13 -5.90
N TYR A 161 -5.11 15.35 -6.37
CA TYR A 161 -4.26 16.51 -6.10
C TYR A 161 -4.60 17.16 -4.76
N PHE A 162 -3.56 17.57 -4.03
CA PHE A 162 -3.63 18.44 -2.87
C PHE A 162 -3.15 19.84 -3.27
N VAL A 163 -4.08 20.71 -3.63
CA VAL A 163 -3.79 22.01 -4.24
C VAL A 163 -3.66 23.11 -3.19
N ASN A 164 -2.52 23.77 -3.18
CA ASN A 164 -2.27 25.03 -2.49
C ASN A 164 -1.15 25.76 -3.23
N GLU A 165 -1.52 26.74 -4.06
CA GLU A 165 -0.57 27.47 -4.90
C GLU A 165 0.46 28.26 -4.10
N ARG A 166 0.08 28.79 -2.92
CA ARG A 166 1.02 29.48 -2.00
C ARG A 166 2.11 28.54 -1.50
N SER A 167 1.81 27.25 -1.48
CA SER A 167 2.73 26.19 -1.09
C SER A 167 3.40 25.51 -2.26
N GLY A 168 3.30 26.04 -3.49
CA GLY A 168 3.89 25.42 -4.69
C GLY A 168 3.17 24.17 -5.18
N CYS A 169 2.15 23.69 -4.45
CA CYS A 169 1.33 22.55 -4.84
C CYS A 169 0.24 23.00 -5.81
N LYS A 170 0.59 23.10 -7.10
CA LYS A 170 -0.34 23.41 -8.19
C LYS A 170 -0.63 22.17 -9.02
N ILE A 171 -1.67 22.23 -9.86
CA ILE A 171 -1.92 21.17 -10.84
C ILE A 171 -1.07 21.44 -12.07
N THR A 172 -0.17 20.51 -12.41
CA THR A 172 0.72 20.59 -13.57
C THR A 172 0.64 19.34 -14.42
N ASP A 173 1.07 19.45 -15.68
CA ASP A 173 1.20 18.32 -16.60
C ASP A 173 2.33 17.37 -16.19
N ASP A 174 3.41 17.91 -15.58
CA ASP A 174 4.45 17.11 -14.94
C ASP A 174 4.02 16.75 -13.51
N PRO A 175 3.70 15.47 -13.20
CA PRO A 175 3.27 15.05 -11.86
C PRO A 175 4.32 15.31 -10.78
N LYS A 176 5.61 15.36 -11.13
CA LYS A 176 6.70 15.61 -10.18
C LYS A 176 6.61 17.00 -9.56
N ASN A 177 6.04 17.95 -10.28
CA ASN A 177 5.82 19.33 -9.84
C ASN A 177 4.47 19.54 -9.14
N SER A 178 3.72 18.47 -8.93
CA SER A 178 2.42 18.48 -8.26
C SER A 178 2.47 17.72 -6.93
N CYS A 179 1.62 18.11 -6.00
CA CYS A 179 1.38 17.38 -4.75
C CYS A 179 0.15 16.49 -4.96
N LEU A 180 0.34 15.20 -5.26
CA LEU A 180 -0.76 14.31 -5.61
C LEU A 180 -0.49 12.85 -5.25
N VAL A 181 -1.59 12.13 -5.01
CA VAL A 181 -1.61 10.66 -5.01
C VAL A 181 -2.11 10.20 -6.38
N LYS A 182 -1.25 9.49 -7.10
CA LYS A 182 -1.54 8.88 -8.40
C LYS A 182 -1.91 7.42 -8.17
N VAL A 183 -3.02 6.98 -8.75
CA VAL A 183 -3.52 5.61 -8.59
C VAL A 183 -3.92 5.05 -9.93
N TYR A 184 -3.53 3.81 -10.19
CA TYR A 184 -4.01 2.99 -11.30
C TYR A 184 -4.48 1.63 -10.79
N VAL A 185 -5.56 1.12 -11.38
CA VAL A 185 -6.12 -0.19 -11.08
C VAL A 185 -6.48 -0.89 -12.39
N SER A 186 -6.31 -2.22 -12.43
CA SER A 186 -6.76 -3.04 -13.57
C SER A 186 -8.25 -3.30 -13.51
N HIS A 187 -8.82 -3.59 -14.69
CA HIS A 187 -10.15 -4.16 -14.85
C HIS A 187 -10.02 -5.68 -14.93
N PRO A 188 -10.34 -6.42 -13.85
CA PRO A 188 -10.11 -7.85 -13.82
C PRO A 188 -11.00 -8.59 -14.82
N GLU A 189 -10.38 -9.37 -15.71
CA GLU A 189 -11.10 -10.11 -16.76
C GLU A 189 -11.82 -11.36 -16.22
N GLN A 190 -11.38 -11.90 -15.08
CA GLN A 190 -11.88 -13.16 -14.52
C GLN A 190 -12.32 -13.01 -13.06
N GLN A 191 -13.43 -13.66 -12.72
CA GLN A 191 -13.83 -13.86 -11.34
C GLN A 191 -12.96 -14.93 -10.69
N THR A 192 -12.74 -14.76 -9.40
CA THR A 192 -12.04 -15.71 -8.55
C THR A 192 -12.76 -15.82 -7.21
N VAL A 193 -12.12 -16.46 -6.24
CA VAL A 193 -12.50 -16.43 -4.84
C VAL A 193 -11.44 -15.68 -4.05
N ILE A 194 -11.85 -14.98 -2.99
CA ILE A 194 -10.89 -14.43 -2.05
C ILE A 194 -10.07 -15.59 -1.48
N THR A 195 -8.74 -15.52 -1.58
CA THR A 195 -7.87 -16.62 -1.14
C THR A 195 -8.13 -16.96 0.32
N PRO A 196 -8.21 -18.25 0.71
CA PRO A 196 -8.53 -18.68 2.08
C PRO A 196 -7.67 -18.01 3.17
N VAL A 197 -6.38 -17.80 2.88
CA VAL A 197 -5.39 -17.08 3.71
C VAL A 197 -5.83 -15.67 4.12
N ILE A 198 -6.66 -15.03 3.29
CA ILE A 198 -7.20 -13.68 3.49
C ILE A 198 -8.63 -13.73 4.07
N ALA A 199 -9.46 -14.68 3.62
CA ALA A 199 -10.88 -14.77 3.96
C ALA A 199 -11.19 -15.61 5.21
N ASN A 200 -10.17 -16.04 5.98
CA ASN A 200 -10.32 -17.00 7.08
C ASN A 200 -11.11 -18.25 6.62
N SER A 201 -10.70 -18.82 5.49
CA SER A 201 -11.33 -20.00 4.87
C SER A 201 -12.77 -19.83 4.38
N LYS A 202 -13.30 -18.61 4.31
CA LYS A 202 -14.61 -18.35 3.69
C LYS A 202 -14.50 -18.30 2.17
N VAL A 203 -15.40 -18.99 1.47
CA VAL A 203 -15.52 -18.92 0.02
C VAL A 203 -16.34 -17.67 -0.34
N ILE A 204 -15.66 -16.63 -0.82
CA ILE A 204 -16.30 -15.37 -1.22
C ILE A 204 -15.93 -15.12 -2.70
N PRO A 205 -16.88 -15.22 -3.64
CA PRO A 205 -16.64 -14.86 -5.03
C PRO A 205 -16.27 -13.37 -5.14
N ALA A 206 -15.16 -13.10 -5.83
CA ALA A 206 -14.61 -11.75 -5.94
C ALA A 206 -13.89 -11.54 -7.26
N TRP A 207 -13.71 -10.27 -7.58
CA TRP A 207 -12.79 -9.78 -8.58
C TRP A 207 -11.46 -9.47 -7.90
N LYS A 208 -10.36 -10.00 -8.42
CA LYS A 208 -9.03 -9.74 -7.88
C LYS A 208 -8.43 -8.52 -8.57
N ILE A 209 -8.18 -7.46 -7.81
CA ILE A 209 -7.42 -6.30 -8.27
C ILE A 209 -5.96 -6.58 -7.93
N GLU A 210 -5.16 -6.86 -8.95
CA GLU A 210 -3.74 -7.07 -8.78
C GLU A 210 -3.01 -5.73 -8.72
N SER A 211 -1.92 -5.68 -7.95
CA SER A 211 -1.02 -4.52 -7.92
C SER A 211 -0.34 -4.29 -9.27
N ARG A 212 -0.39 -5.32 -10.12
CA ARG A 212 0.29 -5.49 -11.39
C ARG A 212 -0.70 -6.14 -12.35
N ASP A 213 -1.02 -5.50 -13.47
CA ASP A 213 -1.04 -6.29 -14.70
C ASP A 213 0.41 -6.32 -15.17
N ILE A 214 0.91 -7.53 -15.39
CA ILE A 214 2.32 -7.86 -15.64
C ILE A 214 2.94 -7.01 -16.76
N ASP A 215 2.13 -6.50 -17.69
CA ASP A 215 2.55 -5.72 -18.84
C ASP A 215 2.99 -4.28 -18.51
N ARG A 216 2.54 -3.67 -17.40
CA ARG A 216 2.84 -2.25 -17.09
C ARG A 216 4.04 -1.99 -16.20
N ALA A 217 4.53 -3.00 -15.48
CA ALA A 217 5.84 -2.89 -14.80
C ALA A 217 6.96 -2.65 -15.83
N ALA A 218 6.83 -3.22 -17.03
CA ALA A 218 7.74 -2.98 -18.15
C ALA A 218 7.64 -1.54 -18.73
N LEU A 219 6.54 -0.84 -18.47
CA LEU A 219 6.28 0.53 -18.91
C LEU A 219 6.53 1.58 -17.80
N GLY A 220 6.99 1.17 -16.62
CA GLY A 220 7.36 2.07 -15.52
C GLY A 220 6.19 2.79 -14.83
N TYR A 221 4.97 2.25 -14.90
CA TYR A 221 3.81 2.82 -14.22
C TYR A 221 3.56 2.15 -12.88
N ASP A 222 3.83 2.85 -11.77
CA ASP A 222 3.44 2.39 -10.44
C ASP A 222 1.92 2.42 -10.29
N SER A 223 1.31 1.41 -9.65
CA SER A 223 -0.12 1.43 -9.34
C SER A 223 -0.46 2.46 -8.25
N LEU A 224 0.55 2.89 -7.48
CA LEU A 224 0.46 3.97 -6.52
C LEU A 224 1.75 4.80 -6.52
N THR A 225 1.61 6.12 -6.69
CA THR A 225 2.73 7.05 -6.48
C THR A 225 2.27 8.25 -5.66
N LEU A 226 3.04 8.64 -4.65
CA LEU A 226 2.90 9.93 -3.98
C LEU A 226 3.93 10.91 -4.53
N TYR A 227 3.46 11.94 -5.23
CA TYR A 227 4.27 13.09 -5.58
C TYR A 227 4.07 14.17 -4.52
N ARG A 228 5.17 14.72 -4.00
CA ARG A 228 5.17 15.76 -2.96
C ARG A 228 5.42 17.16 -3.52
N GLY A 229 5.58 17.27 -4.85
CA GLY A 229 6.12 18.46 -5.49
C GLY A 229 7.58 18.72 -5.11
N ASP A 230 8.19 19.72 -5.75
CA ASP A 230 9.50 20.28 -5.33
C ASP A 230 9.40 21.16 -4.08
N SER A 231 8.26 21.10 -3.37
CA SER A 231 7.96 21.97 -2.24
C SER A 231 8.00 21.21 -0.93
N ASP A 232 8.89 21.65 -0.03
CA ASP A 232 8.92 21.21 1.37
C ASP A 232 7.61 21.52 2.13
N GLN A 233 6.69 22.27 1.52
CA GLN A 233 5.43 22.65 2.12
C GLN A 233 4.33 21.59 2.02
N PHE A 234 4.53 20.47 1.31
CA PHE A 234 3.69 19.27 1.50
C PHE A 234 4.39 18.34 2.52
N PRO A 235 4.07 18.47 3.82
CA PRO A 235 4.87 17.86 4.88
C PRO A 235 4.57 16.37 5.07
N TYR A 236 3.64 15.81 4.28
CA TYR A 236 3.22 14.42 4.41
C TYR A 236 3.99 13.55 3.44
N ASN A 237 4.60 12.49 3.97
CA ASN A 237 5.18 11.42 3.19
C ASN A 237 4.22 10.22 3.14
N LYS A 238 4.61 9.17 2.41
CA LYS A 238 3.77 7.98 2.22
C LYS A 238 3.48 7.22 3.52
N TYR A 239 4.39 7.26 4.49
CA TYR A 239 4.26 6.62 5.80
C TYR A 239 3.30 7.36 6.72
N ASP A 240 3.07 8.66 6.48
CA ASP A 240 2.03 9.43 7.19
C ASP A 240 0.64 9.18 6.57
N LEU A 241 0.59 9.11 5.23
CA LEU A 241 -0.67 9.03 4.48
C LEU A 241 -1.24 7.61 4.41
N TYR A 242 -0.45 6.64 3.96
CA TYR A 242 -0.94 5.30 3.63
C TYR A 242 -1.63 4.56 4.79
N PRO A 243 -1.11 4.55 6.04
CA PRO A 243 -1.81 3.88 7.13
C PRO A 243 -3.19 4.50 7.41
N ILE A 244 -3.31 5.82 7.30
CA ILE A 244 -4.59 6.52 7.50
C ILE A 244 -5.53 6.30 6.31
N ILE A 245 -5.01 6.19 5.09
CA ILE A 245 -5.83 5.78 3.94
C ILE A 245 -6.35 4.36 4.15
N ALA A 246 -5.49 3.42 4.55
CA ALA A 246 -5.85 2.02 4.75
C ALA A 246 -6.95 1.82 5.80
N LYS A 247 -6.95 2.61 6.89
CA LYS A 247 -8.04 2.67 7.88
C LYS A 247 -9.42 2.86 7.25
N TYR A 248 -9.51 3.60 6.15
CA TYR A 248 -10.76 3.92 5.46
C TYR A 248 -11.05 3.05 4.22
N LEU A 249 -10.15 2.14 3.85
CA LEU A 249 -10.38 1.19 2.78
C LEU A 249 -11.43 0.13 3.17
N PRO A 250 -12.07 -0.51 2.18
CA PRO A 250 -12.90 -1.69 2.42
C PRO A 250 -12.06 -2.86 2.93
N GLN A 251 -12.72 -3.87 3.47
CA GLN A 251 -12.06 -5.12 3.82
C GLN A 251 -11.47 -5.76 2.55
N TYR A 252 -10.32 -6.43 2.69
CA TYR A 252 -9.58 -7.07 1.60
C TYR A 252 -8.98 -6.12 0.57
N ALA A 253 -8.87 -4.84 0.89
CA ALA A 253 -8.07 -3.87 0.15
C ALA A 253 -6.83 -3.51 0.97
N TYR A 254 -5.70 -3.39 0.29
CA TYR A 254 -4.39 -3.25 0.89
C TYR A 254 -3.58 -2.20 0.16
N ILE A 255 -2.63 -1.62 0.89
CA ILE A 255 -1.60 -0.74 0.34
C ILE A 255 -0.25 -1.37 0.62
N TYR A 256 0.55 -1.62 -0.40
CA TYR A 256 1.96 -1.92 -0.23
C TYR A 256 2.78 -0.64 -0.31
N SER A 257 3.67 -0.47 0.66
CA SER A 257 4.69 0.55 0.63
C SER A 257 6.04 -0.12 0.43
N ALA A 258 6.66 0.19 -0.71
CA ALA A 258 8.01 -0.25 -1.03
C ALA A 258 9.06 0.41 -0.13
N PRO A 259 10.23 -0.24 0.03
CA PRO A 259 11.34 0.35 0.77
C PRO A 259 11.79 1.66 0.11
N ALA A 260 12.03 2.71 0.91
CA ALA A 260 12.51 4.00 0.40
C ALA A 260 14.03 4.14 0.55
N LYS A 261 14.70 4.53 -0.54
CA LYS A 261 16.09 5.02 -0.53
C LYS A 261 16.12 6.43 0.06
N THR A 262 17.11 6.74 0.89
CA THR A 262 17.47 8.15 1.18
C THR A 262 18.50 8.67 0.18
N LYS A 263 18.72 9.99 0.15
CA LYS A 263 19.75 10.65 -0.68
C LYS A 263 21.17 10.10 -0.42
N GLU A 264 21.38 9.40 0.69
CA GLU A 264 22.64 8.78 1.11
C GLU A 264 22.72 7.29 0.75
N TYR A 265 21.84 6.77 -0.12
CA TYR A 265 21.74 5.34 -0.50
C TYR A 265 21.45 4.35 0.64
N THR A 266 21.35 4.80 1.90
CA THR A 266 20.83 4.00 3.01
C THR A 266 19.31 3.97 2.96
N TYR A 267 18.73 2.78 2.81
CA TYR A 267 17.31 2.58 3.04
C TYR A 267 17.02 2.79 4.53
N ARG A 268 15.96 3.52 4.88
CA ARG A 268 15.59 3.75 6.29
C ARG A 268 14.23 3.17 6.68
N MET A 269 13.44 2.75 5.70
CA MET A 269 12.06 2.31 5.90
C MET A 269 11.83 0.96 5.21
N PRO A 270 11.42 -0.09 5.95
CA PRO A 270 11.21 -1.42 5.39
C PRO A 270 9.93 -1.49 4.56
N PRO A 271 9.78 -2.52 3.71
CA PRO A 271 8.52 -2.80 3.04
C PRO A 271 7.43 -3.10 4.07
N MET A 272 6.21 -2.63 3.78
CA MET A 272 5.04 -2.83 4.65
C MET A 272 3.78 -3.03 3.82
N ILE A 273 2.85 -3.83 4.34
CA ILE A 273 1.47 -3.88 3.84
C ILE A 273 0.57 -3.22 4.88
N TYR A 274 -0.17 -2.19 4.46
CA TYR A 274 -1.25 -1.61 5.25
C TYR A 274 -2.55 -2.34 4.93
N GLU A 275 -3.05 -3.08 5.91
CA GLU A 275 -4.39 -3.62 5.96
C GLU A 275 -5.27 -2.65 6.77
N LYS A 276 -6.60 -2.74 6.60
CA LYS A 276 -7.51 -1.90 7.38
C LYS A 276 -7.20 -1.96 8.88
N ASN A 277 -6.83 -0.81 9.45
CA ASN A 277 -6.43 -0.62 10.85
C ASN A 277 -5.19 -1.43 11.29
N LYS A 278 -4.38 -1.93 10.37
CA LYS A 278 -3.20 -2.76 10.68
C LYS A 278 -2.02 -2.40 9.79
N THR A 279 -0.84 -2.34 10.37
CA THR A 279 0.42 -2.30 9.63
C THR A 279 1.06 -3.67 9.75
N LEU A 280 1.27 -4.32 8.61
CA LEU A 280 1.83 -5.66 8.51
C LEU A 280 3.27 -5.55 8.03
N PHE A 281 4.17 -6.20 8.76
CA PHE A 281 5.60 -6.24 8.46
C PHE A 281 6.00 -7.61 7.94
N PHE A 282 7.02 -7.66 7.09
CA PHE A 282 7.62 -8.89 6.57
C PHE A 282 8.59 -9.47 7.60
N VAL A 283 8.04 -10.07 8.66
CA VAL A 283 8.79 -10.56 9.83
C VAL A 283 8.30 -11.95 10.17
N LYS A 284 9.22 -12.90 10.32
CA LYS A 284 8.83 -14.27 10.68
C LYS A 284 8.08 -14.32 12.02
N PRO A 285 6.98 -15.07 12.11
CA PRO A 285 6.29 -15.28 13.38
C PRO A 285 7.20 -15.95 14.41
N GLN A 286 7.21 -15.48 15.66
CA GLN A 286 7.89 -16.19 16.74
C GLN A 286 7.19 -17.52 17.01
N ARG A 287 7.97 -18.60 17.10
CA ARG A 287 7.47 -19.92 17.52
C ARG A 287 7.17 -19.90 19.01
#